data_AF-A0A2W1AUZ5-F1
#
_entry.id   AF-A0A2W1AUZ5-F1
#
_cell.length_a   1.000
_cell.length_b   1.000
_cell.length_c   1.000
_cell.angle_alpha   90.00
_cell.angle_beta   90.00
_cell.angle_gamma   90.00
#
_symmetry.space_group_name_H-M   'P 1'
#
loop_
_entity.id
_entity.type
_entity.pdbx_description
1 polymer ?
#
loop_
_entity_poly.entity_id
_entity_poly.type
_entity_poly.pdbx_seq_one_letter_code
_entity_poly.pdbx_strand_id
1 'polypeptide(L)'
;MNAIDYALKLEKDGKAYYTKQAQCTEDIQLKKLFEMLANDEQRHYEIISGFKDKNYEYRGTYTFKTTRNMFSEMLNDKKCFEVDATNLEAYEHAVEMEKESVKLYLDQAKLTGEPSEKETLLRLAAEENKHQIILENLMDFIRKGLDWSESPEFSHLEEWDKFTDLDKY
;
A
#
# COMPACT_ATOMS: atom_id res chain seq x y z
N MET A 1 7.16 11.58 24.03
CA MET A 1 5.93 10.90 23.58
C MET A 1 6.13 9.41 23.84
N ASN A 2 5.15 8.70 24.41
CA ASN A 2 5.25 7.25 24.62
C ASN A 2 5.14 6.53 23.26
N ALA A 3 5.73 5.34 23.10
CA ALA A 3 5.64 4.51 21.90
C ALA A 3 4.19 4.27 21.46
N ILE A 4 3.27 4.06 22.42
CA ILE A 4 1.83 3.90 22.14
C ILE A 4 1.19 5.17 21.59
N ASP A 5 1.54 6.35 22.13
CA ASP A 5 1.01 7.62 21.61
C ASP A 5 1.53 7.92 20.20
N TYR A 6 2.77 7.49 19.93
CA TYR A 6 3.37 7.63 18.60
C TYR A 6 2.73 6.67 17.60
N ALA A 7 2.48 5.41 17.99
CA ALA A 7 1.75 4.44 17.17
C ALA A 7 0.34 4.95 16.82
N LEU A 8 -0.43 5.40 17.82
CA LEU A 8 -1.77 5.99 17.58
C LEU A 8 -1.74 7.19 16.64
N LYS A 9 -0.64 7.96 16.66
CA LYS A 9 -0.47 9.07 15.72
C LYS A 9 -0.18 8.57 14.31
N LEU A 10 0.72 7.60 14.15
CA LEU A 10 1.03 6.98 12.86
C LEU A 10 -0.24 6.45 12.20
N GLU A 11 -1.03 5.64 12.91
CA GLU A 11 -2.29 5.09 12.38
C GLU A 11 -3.30 6.16 11.97
N LYS A 12 -3.38 7.24 12.76
CA LYS A 12 -4.29 8.35 12.44
C LYS A 12 -3.82 9.12 11.20
N ASP A 13 -2.51 9.34 11.10
CA ASP A 13 -1.90 10.02 9.97
C ASP A 13 -2.01 9.15 8.69
N GLY A 14 -1.77 7.83 8.79
CA GLY A 14 -1.95 6.83 7.72
C GLY A 14 -3.39 6.78 7.23
N LYS A 15 -4.36 6.65 8.13
CA LYS A 15 -5.79 6.73 7.78
C LYS A 15 -6.13 8.01 7.02
N ALA A 16 -5.71 9.16 7.54
CA ALA A 16 -6.02 10.46 6.93
C ALA A 16 -5.38 10.56 5.54
N TYR A 17 -4.15 10.06 5.41
CA TYR A 17 -3.42 10.00 4.17
C TYR A 17 -4.15 9.15 3.11
N TYR A 18 -4.48 7.90 3.41
CA TYR A 18 -5.18 7.02 2.46
C TYR A 18 -6.60 7.51 2.14
N THR A 19 -7.31 8.07 3.12
CA THR A 19 -8.63 8.70 2.86
C THR A 19 -8.51 9.83 1.85
N LYS A 20 -7.46 10.65 1.96
CA LYS A 20 -7.20 11.72 0.99
C LYS A 20 -6.86 11.15 -0.39
N GLN A 21 -6.02 10.12 -0.47
CA GLN A 21 -5.68 9.51 -1.76
C GLN A 21 -6.86 8.85 -2.45
N ALA A 22 -7.77 8.23 -1.69
CA ALA A 22 -9.03 7.71 -2.22
C ALA A 22 -9.94 8.80 -2.80
N GLN A 23 -9.86 10.04 -2.30
CA GLN A 23 -10.63 11.18 -2.79
C GLN A 23 -9.98 11.86 -4.00
N CYS A 24 -8.66 11.81 -4.09
CA CYS A 24 -7.89 12.45 -5.17
C CYS A 24 -7.77 11.58 -6.43
N THR A 25 -8.06 10.29 -6.36
CA THR A 25 -8.01 9.40 -7.53
C THR A 25 -9.37 9.28 -8.21
N GLU A 26 -9.38 9.35 -9.54
CA GLU A 26 -10.58 9.09 -10.35
C GLU A 26 -10.73 7.59 -10.70
N ASP A 27 -9.68 6.79 -10.50
CA ASP A 27 -9.73 5.37 -10.79
C ASP A 27 -10.42 4.58 -9.67
N ILE A 28 -11.43 3.79 -10.06
CA ILE A 28 -12.28 3.03 -9.15
C ILE A 28 -11.50 1.96 -8.39
N GLN A 29 -10.49 1.34 -9.00
CA GLN A 29 -9.68 0.30 -8.36
C GLN A 29 -8.69 0.90 -7.36
N LEU A 30 -8.01 2.00 -7.72
CA LEU A 30 -7.14 2.73 -6.79
C LEU A 30 -7.92 3.31 -5.62
N LYS A 31 -9.11 3.86 -5.88
CA LYS A 31 -9.99 4.36 -4.82
C LYS A 31 -10.33 3.27 -3.81
N LYS A 32 -10.78 2.10 -4.29
CA LYS A 32 -11.07 0.95 -3.42
C LYS A 32 -9.84 0.50 -2.64
N LEU A 33 -8.65 0.54 -3.24
CA LEU A 33 -7.40 0.15 -2.58
C LEU A 33 -7.09 1.09 -1.42
N PHE A 34 -7.14 2.40 -1.63
CA PHE A 34 -6.89 3.38 -0.57
C PHE A 34 -7.99 3.39 0.50
N GLU A 35 -9.26 3.18 0.13
CA GLU A 35 -10.34 2.98 1.10
C GLU A 35 -10.11 1.74 1.96
N MET A 36 -9.58 0.65 1.39
CA MET A 36 -9.22 -0.55 2.13
C MET A 36 -8.11 -0.25 3.14
N LEU A 37 -7.01 0.37 2.70
CA LEU A 37 -5.88 0.73 3.57
C LEU A 37 -6.35 1.65 4.71
N ALA A 38 -7.10 2.71 4.42
CA ALA A 38 -7.63 3.61 5.45
C ALA A 38 -8.52 2.92 6.51
N ASN A 39 -9.25 1.88 6.11
CA ASN A 39 -10.07 1.08 7.03
C ASN A 39 -9.22 0.12 7.88
N ASP A 40 -8.07 -0.34 7.38
CA ASP A 40 -7.13 -1.15 8.14
C ASP A 40 -6.48 -0.30 9.23
N GLU A 41 -5.93 0.87 8.88
CA GLU A 41 -5.34 1.85 9.82
C GLU A 41 -6.31 2.23 10.95
N GLN A 42 -7.59 2.44 10.63
CA GLN A 42 -8.61 2.72 11.65
C GLN A 42 -8.76 1.57 12.64
N ARG A 43 -8.68 0.32 12.17
CA ARG A 43 -8.77 -0.86 13.04
C ARG A 43 -7.52 -1.03 13.89
N HIS A 44 -6.34 -0.78 13.32
CA HIS A 44 -5.08 -0.78 14.04
C HIS A 44 -5.09 0.27 15.16
N TYR A 45 -5.54 1.49 14.87
CA TYR A 45 -5.76 2.54 15.87
C TYR A 45 -6.66 2.05 17.03
N GLU A 46 -7.79 1.40 16.70
CA GLU A 46 -8.71 0.86 17.70
C GLU A 46 -8.05 -0.21 18.58
N ILE A 47 -7.31 -1.15 17.99
CA ILE A 47 -6.58 -2.20 18.69
C ILE A 47 -5.56 -1.58 19.67
N ILE A 48 -4.77 -0.62 19.20
CA ILE A 48 -3.72 0.03 20.00
C ILE A 48 -4.33 0.90 21.10
N SER A 49 -5.46 1.57 20.82
CA SER A 49 -6.18 2.35 21.82
C SER A 49 -6.65 1.47 22.97
N GLY A 50 -7.06 0.23 22.68
CA GLY A 50 -7.44 -0.78 23.67
C GLY A 50 -6.30 -1.23 24.60
N PHE A 51 -5.04 -1.02 24.22
CA PHE A 51 -3.90 -1.28 25.12
C PHE A 51 -3.87 -0.34 26.32
N LYS A 52 -4.33 0.92 26.17
CA LYS A 52 -4.38 1.88 27.29
C LYS A 52 -5.38 1.45 28.37
N ASP A 53 -6.46 0.80 27.96
CA ASP A 53 -7.53 0.36 28.86
C ASP A 53 -7.41 -1.11 29.29
N LYS A 54 -6.31 -1.80 28.91
CA LYS A 54 -6.08 -3.25 29.10
C LYS A 54 -7.22 -4.14 28.61
N ASN A 55 -7.99 -3.66 27.64
CA ASN A 55 -9.16 -4.35 27.10
C ASN A 55 -8.99 -4.46 25.58
N TYR A 56 -8.04 -5.31 25.17
CA TYR A 56 -7.68 -5.49 23.76
C TYR A 56 -8.08 -6.88 23.28
N GLU A 57 -9.01 -6.95 22.34
CA GLU A 57 -9.28 -8.14 21.53
C GLU A 57 -8.76 -7.90 20.12
N TYR A 58 -7.82 -8.73 19.66
CA TYR A 58 -7.35 -8.66 18.28
C TYR A 58 -8.47 -9.03 17.31
N ARG A 59 -8.82 -8.10 16.42
CA ARG A 59 -9.76 -8.30 15.31
C ARG A 59 -8.97 -8.27 14.00
N GLY A 60 -8.51 -9.44 13.57
CA GLY A 60 -7.70 -9.57 12.35
C GLY A 60 -8.46 -9.19 11.07
N THR A 61 -7.70 -9.10 9.96
CA THR A 61 -8.20 -8.63 8.67
C THR A 61 -8.15 -9.71 7.58
N TYR A 62 -8.98 -9.55 6.54
CA TYR A 62 -8.97 -10.41 5.33
C TYR A 62 -8.25 -9.74 4.14
N THR A 63 -7.50 -8.66 4.39
CA THR A 63 -6.98 -7.68 3.42
C THR A 63 -6.19 -8.33 2.26
N PHE A 64 -5.44 -9.39 2.53
CA PHE A 64 -4.53 -9.99 1.55
C PHE A 64 -5.22 -10.79 0.43
N LYS A 65 -6.40 -11.37 0.69
CA LYS A 65 -7.10 -12.17 -0.34
C LYS A 65 -7.86 -11.28 -1.32
N THR A 66 -8.32 -10.12 -0.85
CA THR A 66 -9.06 -9.13 -1.64
C THR A 66 -8.14 -8.35 -2.58
N THR A 67 -6.94 -7.96 -2.13
CA THR A 67 -5.97 -7.18 -2.93
C THR A 67 -5.47 -7.92 -4.17
N ARG A 68 -5.19 -9.23 -4.08
CA ARG A 68 -4.75 -10.01 -5.25
C ARG A 68 -5.76 -9.96 -6.40
N ASN A 69 -7.05 -10.04 -6.09
CA ASN A 69 -8.10 -9.96 -7.09
C ASN A 69 -8.17 -8.56 -7.70
N MET A 70 -8.01 -7.50 -6.89
CA MET A 70 -7.99 -6.11 -7.37
C MET A 70 -6.82 -5.84 -8.31
N PHE A 71 -5.60 -6.28 -7.98
CA PHE A 71 -4.45 -6.18 -8.90
C PHE A 71 -4.67 -6.96 -10.20
N SER A 72 -5.30 -8.13 -10.13
CA SER A 72 -5.63 -8.92 -11.33
C SER A 72 -6.67 -8.22 -12.21
N GLU A 73 -7.65 -7.53 -11.61
CA GLU A 73 -8.61 -6.70 -12.34
C GLU A 73 -7.93 -5.47 -12.98
N MET A 74 -7.03 -4.80 -12.24
CA MET A 74 -6.25 -3.66 -12.75
C MET A 74 -5.36 -4.05 -13.94
N LEU A 75 -4.71 -5.22 -13.88
CA LEU A 75 -3.88 -5.75 -14.97
C LEU A 75 -4.69 -6.12 -16.22
N ASN A 76 -5.90 -6.65 -16.05
CA ASN A 76 -6.77 -7.07 -17.16
C ASN A 76 -7.40 -5.87 -17.91
N ASP A 77 -7.63 -4.76 -17.23
CA ASP A 77 -8.24 -3.55 -17.83
C ASP A 77 -7.27 -2.77 -18.76
N LYS A 78 -5.98 -3.13 -18.82
CA LYS A 78 -4.93 -2.48 -19.65
C LYS A 78 -4.88 -0.95 -19.54
N LYS A 79 -5.40 -0.39 -18.46
CA LYS A 79 -5.37 1.05 -18.22
C LYS A 79 -3.95 1.45 -17.85
N CYS A 80 -3.35 2.31 -18.66
CA CYS A 80 -2.22 3.12 -18.24
C CYS A 80 -2.79 4.15 -17.25
N PHE A 81 -2.34 4.11 -16.00
CA PHE A 81 -2.67 5.17 -15.06
C PHE A 81 -1.87 6.40 -15.49
N GLU A 82 -2.55 7.46 -15.93
CA GLU A 82 -1.96 8.79 -15.99
C GLU A 82 -1.75 9.27 -14.56
N VAL A 83 -0.63 8.85 -13.97
CA VAL A 83 -0.21 9.26 -12.65
C VAL A 83 0.70 10.46 -12.83
N ASP A 84 0.18 11.65 -12.52
CA ASP A 84 0.95 12.88 -12.51
C ASP A 84 2.19 12.69 -11.59
N ALA A 85 3.36 13.19 -11.96
CA ALA A 85 4.64 12.91 -11.27
C ALA A 85 4.62 13.24 -9.76
N THR A 86 3.70 14.12 -9.35
CA THR A 86 3.35 14.47 -7.96
C THR A 86 2.80 13.30 -7.12
N ASN A 87 2.31 12.22 -7.74
CA ASN A 87 1.78 11.05 -7.04
C ASN A 87 2.86 10.00 -6.70
N LEU A 88 4.01 9.96 -7.40
CA LEU A 88 5.05 8.97 -7.10
C LEU A 88 5.74 9.26 -5.77
N GLU A 89 6.10 10.51 -5.50
CA GLU A 89 6.60 10.95 -4.19
C GLU A 89 5.59 10.67 -3.07
N ALA A 90 4.29 10.77 -3.38
CA ALA A 90 3.23 10.44 -2.46
C ALA A 90 3.22 8.94 -2.12
N TYR A 91 3.42 8.05 -3.10
CA TYR A 91 3.50 6.61 -2.83
C TYR A 91 4.79 6.22 -2.12
N GLU A 92 5.91 6.86 -2.43
CA GLU A 92 7.16 6.70 -1.69
C GLU A 92 6.98 7.09 -0.22
N HIS A 93 6.32 8.21 0.05
CA HIS A 93 5.99 8.61 1.41
C HIS A 93 5.11 7.59 2.13
N ALA A 94 4.11 7.03 1.45
CA ALA A 94 3.25 5.99 2.01
C ALA A 94 4.06 4.73 2.38
N VAL A 95 4.94 4.26 1.49
CA VAL A 95 5.83 3.12 1.76
C VAL A 95 6.73 3.37 2.97
N GLU A 96 7.27 4.58 3.12
CA GLU A 96 8.08 4.92 4.29
C GLU A 96 7.27 4.95 5.59
N MET A 97 6.04 5.48 5.55
CA MET A 97 5.12 5.43 6.71
C MET A 97 4.88 3.98 7.16
N GLU A 98 4.59 3.07 6.22
CA GLU A 98 4.40 1.65 6.53
C GLU A 98 5.65 1.02 7.16
N LYS A 99 6.84 1.31 6.62
CA LYS A 99 8.10 0.81 7.18
C LYS A 99 8.34 1.32 8.60
N GLU A 100 8.00 2.58 8.87
CA GLU A 100 8.08 3.15 10.21
C GLU A 100 7.14 2.43 11.18
N SER A 101 5.89 2.17 10.78
CA SER A 101 4.90 1.42 11.58
C SER A 101 5.37 -0.02 11.85
N VAL A 102 5.83 -0.76 10.83
CA VAL A 102 6.41 -2.11 10.99
C VAL A 102 7.52 -2.10 12.03
N LYS A 103 8.48 -1.18 11.89
CA LYS A 103 9.63 -1.10 12.78
C LYS A 103 9.20 -0.79 14.22
N LEU A 104 8.29 0.16 14.39
CA LEU A 104 7.76 0.54 15.69
C LEU A 104 7.12 -0.66 16.40
N TYR A 105 6.27 -1.42 15.71
CA TYR A 105 5.60 -2.58 16.29
C TYR A 105 6.57 -3.71 16.62
N LEU A 106 7.55 -3.99 15.77
CA LEU A 106 8.58 -4.99 16.04
C LEU A 106 9.45 -4.60 17.24
N ASP A 107 9.80 -3.33 17.38
CA ASP A 107 10.61 -2.85 18.50
C ASP A 107 9.80 -2.87 19.80
N GLN A 108 8.53 -2.46 19.77
CA GLN A 108 7.66 -2.53 20.94
C GLN A 108 7.38 -3.97 21.37
N ALA A 109 7.26 -4.91 20.42
CA ALA A 109 7.09 -6.34 20.70
C ALA A 109 8.29 -6.98 21.41
N LYS A 110 9.50 -6.40 21.27
CA LYS A 110 10.71 -6.83 22.00
C LYS A 110 10.74 -6.28 23.43
N LEU A 111 10.13 -5.12 23.64
CA LEU A 111 10.16 -4.39 24.92
C LEU A 111 9.03 -4.81 25.87
N THR A 112 7.89 -5.26 25.36
CA THR A 112 6.78 -5.71 26.22
C THR A 112 7.10 -7.04 26.91
N GLY A 113 6.73 -7.14 28.19
CA GLY A 113 6.79 -8.36 28.99
C GLY A 113 5.51 -9.20 28.93
N GLU A 114 4.43 -8.66 28.37
CA GLU A 114 3.11 -9.32 28.31
C GLU A 114 3.00 -10.14 27.01
N PRO A 115 2.84 -11.48 27.08
CA PRO A 115 2.81 -12.33 25.89
C PRO A 115 1.68 -11.98 24.89
N SER A 116 0.51 -11.59 25.39
CA SER A 116 -0.65 -11.25 24.57
C SER A 116 -0.50 -9.90 23.85
N GLU A 117 0.12 -8.92 24.50
CA GLU A 117 0.46 -7.63 23.88
C GLU A 117 1.51 -7.86 22.79
N LYS A 118 2.55 -8.66 23.09
CA LYS A 118 3.59 -9.04 22.13
C LYS A 118 3.01 -9.70 20.89
N GLU A 119 2.11 -10.66 21.07
CA GLU A 119 1.47 -11.34 19.94
C GLU A 119 0.66 -10.37 19.08
N THR A 120 -0.08 -9.45 19.71
CA THR A 120 -0.87 -8.45 18.99
C THR A 120 0.02 -7.51 18.18
N LEU A 121 1.12 -7.01 18.77
CA LEU A 121 2.09 -6.16 18.09
C LEU A 121 2.75 -6.87 16.89
N LEU A 122 3.10 -8.15 17.03
CA LEU A 122 3.64 -8.93 15.92
C LEU A 122 2.64 -9.11 14.78
N ARG A 123 1.34 -9.23 15.09
CA ARG A 123 0.28 -9.32 14.09
C ARG A 123 0.10 -7.99 13.35
N LEU A 124 0.08 -6.86 14.07
CA LEU A 124 0.04 -5.52 13.49
C LEU A 124 1.24 -5.30 12.55
N ALA A 125 2.47 -5.57 13.02
CA ALA A 125 3.66 -5.49 12.19
C ALA A 125 3.57 -6.32 10.89
N ALA A 126 2.93 -7.49 10.95
CA ALA A 126 2.74 -8.34 9.79
C ALA A 126 1.62 -7.85 8.85
N GLU A 127 0.70 -7.00 9.33
CA GLU A 127 -0.30 -6.33 8.50
C GLU A 127 0.30 -5.13 7.79
N GLU A 128 1.01 -4.25 8.50
CA GLU A 128 1.70 -3.10 7.88
C GLU A 128 2.72 -3.54 6.83
N ASN A 129 3.43 -4.64 7.08
CA ASN A 129 4.37 -5.19 6.09
C ASN A 129 3.65 -5.59 4.79
N LYS A 130 2.41 -6.08 4.88
CA LYS A 130 1.62 -6.38 3.68
C LYS A 130 1.19 -5.11 2.96
N HIS A 131 0.82 -4.06 3.69
CA HIS A 131 0.50 -2.75 3.10
C HIS A 131 1.71 -2.15 2.40
N GLN A 132 2.89 -2.21 3.01
CA GLN A 132 4.16 -1.84 2.39
C GLN A 132 4.34 -2.56 1.04
N ILE A 133 4.21 -3.89 1.01
CA ILE A 133 4.35 -4.69 -0.22
C ILE A 133 3.30 -4.31 -1.26
N ILE A 134 2.06 -4.03 -0.84
CA ILE A 134 0.98 -3.59 -1.75
C ILE A 134 1.36 -2.25 -2.41
N LEU A 135 1.88 -1.29 -1.65
CA LEU A 135 2.27 0.03 -2.15
C LEU A 135 3.52 -0.03 -3.03
N GLU A 136 4.52 -0.83 -2.67
CA GLU A 136 5.70 -1.07 -3.50
C GLU A 136 5.31 -1.68 -4.86
N ASN A 137 4.42 -2.68 -4.86
CA ASN A 137 3.91 -3.26 -6.12
C ASN A 137 3.09 -2.25 -6.93
N LEU A 138 2.32 -1.38 -6.28
CA LEU A 138 1.60 -0.31 -6.95
C LEU A 138 2.56 0.69 -7.61
N MET A 139 3.61 1.10 -6.90
CA MET A 139 4.66 1.97 -7.45
C MET A 139 5.36 1.34 -8.64
N ASP A 140 5.73 0.07 -8.55
CA ASP A 140 6.35 -0.67 -9.66
C ASP A 140 5.41 -0.77 -10.87
N PHE A 141 4.12 -0.96 -10.63
CA PHE A 141 3.11 -0.97 -11.69
C PHE A 141 3.01 0.39 -12.40
N ILE A 142 2.96 1.47 -11.62
CA ILE A 142 2.89 2.84 -12.14
C ILE A 142 4.16 3.19 -12.90
N ARG A 143 5.35 2.89 -12.36
CA ARG A 143 6.64 3.14 -13.01
C ARG A 143 6.75 2.40 -14.35
N LYS A 144 6.30 1.13 -14.40
CA LYS A 144 6.27 0.36 -15.66
C LYS A 144 5.27 0.92 -16.68
N GLY A 145 4.17 1.53 -16.22
CA GLY A 145 3.24 2.26 -17.07
C GLY A 145 3.81 3.59 -17.59
N LEU A 146 4.54 4.32 -16.76
CA LEU A 146 5.24 5.56 -17.11
C LEU A 146 6.38 5.31 -18.13
N ASP A 147 7.17 4.25 -17.95
CA ASP A 147 8.21 3.85 -18.92
C ASP A 147 7.63 3.53 -20.32
N TRP A 148 6.37 3.08 -20.39
CA TRP A 148 5.65 2.88 -21.65
C TRP A 148 5.12 4.20 -22.26
N SER A 149 4.86 5.21 -21.42
CA SER A 149 4.30 6.50 -21.82
C SER A 149 5.37 7.55 -22.19
N GLU A 150 6.59 7.42 -21.69
CA GLU A 150 7.68 8.42 -21.87
C GLU A 150 8.78 7.98 -22.86
N SER A 151 8.53 6.98 -23.71
CA SER A 151 9.43 6.64 -24.82
C SER A 151 8.86 7.17 -26.15
N PRO A 152 9.37 8.30 -26.70
CA PRO A 152 9.13 8.67 -28.10
C PRO A 152 9.65 7.60 -29.07
N GLU A 153 10.56 6.74 -28.60
CA GLU A 153 11.28 5.74 -29.39
C GLU A 153 10.44 4.48 -29.71
N PHE A 154 9.25 4.31 -29.12
CA PHE A 154 8.32 3.23 -29.47
C PHE A 154 6.95 3.72 -29.99
N SER A 155 6.91 4.94 -30.56
CA SER A 155 5.79 5.39 -31.40
C SER A 155 5.84 4.84 -32.83
N HIS A 156 6.73 3.88 -33.11
CA HIS A 156 6.72 3.10 -34.34
C HIS A 156 6.00 1.79 -34.08
N LEU A 157 4.74 1.71 -34.53
CA LEU A 157 4.10 0.45 -34.85
C LEU A 157 5.05 -0.30 -35.78
N GLU A 158 5.56 -1.47 -35.35
CA GLU A 158 6.22 -2.39 -36.27
C GLU A 158 5.20 -2.80 -37.34
N GLU A 159 5.32 -2.21 -38.53
CA GLU A 159 4.70 -2.74 -39.73
C GLU A 159 5.39 -4.08 -40.04
N TRP A 160 4.76 -5.17 -39.64
CA TRP A 160 5.14 -6.49 -40.09
C TRP A 160 5.00 -6.60 -41.62
N ASP A 161 6.13 -6.68 -42.32
CA ASP A 161 6.16 -6.96 -43.75
C ASP A 161 6.12 -8.47 -44.00
N LYS A 162 4.94 -8.94 -44.40
CA LYS A 162 4.64 -10.34 -44.76
C LYS A 162 5.53 -10.94 -45.85
N PHE A 163 6.30 -10.14 -46.59
CA PHE A 163 7.08 -10.64 -47.73
C PHE A 163 8.51 -11.06 -47.40
N THR A 164 9.09 -10.59 -46.29
CA THR A 164 10.53 -10.80 -46.04
C THR A 164 10.87 -11.60 -44.78
N ASP A 165 9.89 -11.82 -43.89
CA ASP A 165 9.96 -12.69 -42.70
C ASP A 165 11.25 -12.51 -41.87
N LEU A 166 11.70 -11.26 -41.72
CA LEU A 166 12.82 -10.87 -40.87
C LEU A 166 12.51 -9.52 -40.20
N ASP A 167 12.76 -9.45 -38.89
CA ASP A 167 12.69 -8.21 -38.14
C ASP A 167 13.89 -7.31 -38.52
N LYS A 168 13.60 -6.07 -38.89
CA LYS A 168 14.63 -5.05 -39.12
C LYS A 168 14.88 -4.30 -37.81
N TYR A 169 16.08 -4.48 -37.26
CA TYR A 169 16.62 -3.69 -36.15
C TYR A 169 16.65 -2.19 -36.43
#